data_AF-A0A2S6H1B9-F1
#
_entry.id   AF-A0A2S6H1B9-F1
#
_cell.length_a   1.000
_cell.length_b   1.000
_cell.length_c   1.000
_cell.angle_alpha   90.00
_cell.angle_beta   90.00
_cell.angle_gamma   90.00
#
_symmetry.space_group_name_H-M   'P 1'
#
loop_
_entity.id
_entity.type
_entity.pdbx_description
1 polymer ?
#
loop_
_entity_poly.entity_id
_entity_poly.type
_entity_poly.pdbx_seq_one_letter_code
_entity_poly.pdbx_strand_id
1 'polypeptide(L)'
;MHPPPGAKGSLIHPDDAFDVPVFVRWSDPLNPAGRPPTWQVTQARKAWPPEQEIPEKGAYRVPTTWREVVKAAISVGREPTGWMAAVPALAQAELIARRSPLMAYLTRAEVGRGHPTTTGYAVQPNVVYTHGTEVSAKAAFGYRIGMTMAEWACRGLMGLGRTLHAEAFTSPDLGSGWSTGPGLPDLVGRHHDTEELWLVEAKGSKRLGRSMLAEGAKQLTRPDLVSARHMKVLCGTSLTDQLFMTIDAQRSAGQDPRPPAGDTLALVRENMLVYLALRALSPRDLRALPVGSGVGGSSLTLLEADESTASERADLGRGGSRGGGPSRWMLTGPVPGTDLVVGLSRGLFAACEAFATAQREIAEMIEDDYWDSLDAPEGDPWTRGMVADYRDSPDPAVLPTDRVKEHEQLYPFYWRQERERLEPFLAGVAASFETGSERSWATLLAHPVRFRSRPGPGVLEAATEHTYLALVPNSISA
;
A
#
# COMPACT_ATOMS: atom_id res chain seq x y z
N MET A 1 24.66 13.69 22.12
CA MET A 1 24.81 13.83 20.66
C MET A 1 24.34 15.23 20.29
N HIS A 2 25.19 16.08 19.72
CA HIS A 2 24.76 17.41 19.25
C HIS A 2 24.27 17.29 17.79
N PRO A 3 23.27 18.10 17.37
CA PRO A 3 22.88 18.15 15.97
C PRO A 3 24.09 18.59 15.12
N PRO A 4 24.32 17.98 13.95
CA PRO A 4 25.39 18.44 13.07
C PRO A 4 25.13 19.89 12.64
N PRO A 5 26.19 20.68 12.37
CA PRO A 5 26.04 22.04 11.85
C PRO A 5 25.13 22.07 10.61
N GLY A 6 24.12 22.96 10.64
CA GLY A 6 23.18 23.11 9.52
C GLY A 6 22.04 22.07 9.46
N ALA A 7 21.81 21.30 10.53
CA ALA A 7 20.64 20.42 10.63
C ALA A 7 19.34 21.23 10.41
N LYS A 8 18.59 20.88 9.36
CA LYS A 8 17.29 21.44 9.00
C LYS A 8 16.33 20.31 8.65
N GLY A 9 15.05 20.55 8.86
CA GLY A 9 13.97 19.68 8.39
C GLY A 9 12.69 20.48 8.31
N SER A 10 11.95 20.32 7.22
CA SER A 10 10.60 20.86 7.07
C SER A 10 9.59 19.72 7.09
N LEU A 11 8.50 19.92 7.83
CA LEU A 11 7.29 19.11 7.70
C LEU A 11 6.71 19.28 6.29
N ILE A 12 5.79 18.39 5.91
CA ILE A 12 5.13 18.44 4.61
C ILE A 12 4.40 19.78 4.47
N HIS A 13 4.85 20.59 3.51
CA HIS A 13 4.28 21.87 3.13
C HIS A 13 3.17 21.65 2.10
N PRO A 14 2.22 22.60 1.90
CA PRO A 14 1.31 22.64 0.76
C PRO A 14 2.01 22.38 -0.60
N ASP A 15 3.27 22.78 -0.69
CA ASP A 15 4.18 22.35 -1.75
C ASP A 15 4.76 20.97 -1.38
N ASP A 16 3.95 19.92 -1.42
CA ASP A 16 4.38 18.55 -1.11
C ASP A 16 5.05 17.86 -2.30
N ALA A 17 5.16 18.57 -3.42
CA ALA A 17 5.73 18.08 -4.66
C ALA A 17 7.26 18.03 -4.61
N PHE A 18 7.84 16.96 -5.15
CA PHE A 18 9.27 16.76 -5.33
C PHE A 18 9.56 15.90 -6.56
N ASP A 19 10.81 15.85 -6.98
CA ASP A 19 11.25 15.05 -8.11
C ASP A 19 11.99 13.78 -7.66
N VAL A 20 11.66 12.65 -8.28
CA VAL A 20 12.37 11.37 -8.10
C VAL A 20 13.09 11.01 -9.41
N PRO A 21 14.43 10.91 -9.42
CA PRO A 21 15.15 10.32 -10.54
C PRO A 21 14.83 8.83 -10.66
N VAL A 22 14.49 8.37 -11.86
CA VAL A 22 14.16 6.98 -12.16
C VAL A 22 15.00 6.49 -13.34
N PHE A 23 15.77 5.44 -13.13
CA PHE A 23 16.66 4.87 -14.14
C PHE A 23 16.08 3.58 -14.68
N VAL A 24 15.52 3.63 -15.89
CA VAL A 24 14.90 2.48 -16.54
C VAL A 24 15.92 1.76 -17.40
N ARG A 25 15.94 0.43 -17.31
CA ARG A 25 16.89 -0.46 -17.97
C ARG A 25 16.14 -1.71 -18.43
N TRP A 26 16.47 -2.15 -19.64
CA TRP A 26 15.97 -3.39 -20.22
C TRP A 26 17.12 -4.35 -20.44
N SER A 27 16.92 -5.62 -20.08
CA SER A 27 17.92 -6.68 -20.28
C SER A 27 17.25 -8.04 -20.40
N ASP A 28 17.76 -8.87 -21.30
CA ASP A 28 17.34 -10.26 -21.47
C ASP A 28 18.61 -11.15 -21.62
N PRO A 29 18.93 -12.01 -20.65
CA PRO A 29 18.24 -12.22 -19.37
C PRO A 29 18.34 -10.99 -18.44
N LEU A 30 17.46 -10.92 -17.42
CA LEU A 30 17.49 -9.85 -16.42
C LEU A 30 18.85 -9.77 -15.73
N ASN A 31 19.59 -8.69 -15.99
CA ASN A 31 20.95 -8.48 -15.49
C ASN A 31 21.10 -7.02 -15.02
N PRO A 32 20.76 -6.74 -13.74
CA PRO A 32 20.71 -5.37 -13.27
C PRO A 32 22.10 -4.76 -13.16
N ALA A 33 22.25 -3.54 -13.68
CA ALA A 33 23.47 -2.78 -13.52
C ALA A 33 23.61 -2.25 -12.07
N GLY A 34 24.82 -1.84 -11.70
CA GLY A 34 25.07 -1.23 -10.40
C GLY A 34 24.33 0.10 -10.18
N ARG A 35 24.43 0.63 -8.97
CA ARG A 35 23.91 1.95 -8.61
C ARG A 35 24.43 3.03 -9.58
N PRO A 36 23.57 3.90 -10.13
CA PRO A 36 24.04 5.09 -10.83
C PRO A 36 24.98 5.94 -9.95
N PRO A 37 26.07 6.50 -10.50
CA PRO A 37 26.90 7.47 -9.79
C PRO A 37 26.10 8.74 -9.51
N THR A 38 26.49 9.47 -8.45
CA THR A 38 25.77 10.66 -7.95
C THR A 38 25.53 11.71 -9.03
N TRP A 39 26.52 11.97 -9.89
CA TRP A 39 26.37 12.94 -10.97
C TRP A 39 25.24 12.57 -11.96
N GLN A 40 25.02 11.28 -12.24
CA GLN A 40 23.91 10.84 -13.10
C GLN A 40 22.57 11.06 -12.41
N VAL A 41 22.48 10.77 -11.12
CA VAL A 41 21.27 11.01 -10.29
C VAL A 41 20.90 12.49 -10.34
N THR A 42 21.88 13.37 -10.13
CA THR A 42 21.67 14.82 -10.15
C THR A 42 21.35 15.36 -11.55
N GLN A 43 21.83 14.71 -12.62
CA GLN A 43 21.64 15.11 -14.02
C GLN A 43 20.46 14.44 -14.73
N ALA A 44 19.66 13.61 -14.07
CA ALA A 44 18.45 13.07 -14.67
C ALA A 44 17.48 14.21 -15.04
N ARG A 45 17.09 14.29 -16.32
CA ARG A 45 16.26 15.38 -16.87
C ARG A 45 15.14 14.92 -17.79
N LYS A 46 15.17 13.67 -18.30
CA LYS A 46 14.14 13.19 -19.24
C LYS A 46 12.79 13.14 -18.52
N ALA A 47 11.76 13.77 -19.08
CA ALA A 47 10.42 13.68 -18.52
C ALA A 47 9.91 12.25 -18.61
N TRP A 48 9.17 11.80 -17.59
CA TRP A 48 8.44 10.53 -17.68
C TRP A 48 7.39 10.64 -18.79
N PRO A 49 7.27 9.64 -19.67
CA PRO A 49 6.23 9.64 -20.69
C PRO A 49 4.83 9.63 -20.07
N PRO A 50 3.80 10.18 -20.75
CA PRO A 50 2.42 10.10 -20.29
C PRO A 50 1.85 8.67 -20.37
N GLU A 51 2.43 7.81 -21.21
CA GLU A 51 2.01 6.42 -21.33
C GLU A 51 2.23 5.67 -20.01
N GLN A 52 1.20 4.96 -19.54
CA GLN A 52 1.26 4.13 -18.34
C GLN A 52 1.94 2.78 -18.64
N GLU A 53 3.10 2.80 -19.27
CA GLU A 53 3.91 1.62 -19.57
C GLU A 53 5.34 1.78 -19.05
N ILE A 54 6.11 0.70 -19.02
CA ILE A 54 7.56 0.81 -18.75
C ILE A 54 8.21 1.48 -19.97
N PRO A 55 8.84 2.66 -19.82
CA PRO A 55 9.38 3.38 -20.96
C PRO A 55 10.70 2.77 -21.45
N GLU A 56 11.21 3.28 -22.57
CA GLU A 56 12.53 2.91 -23.05
C GLU A 56 13.63 3.20 -22.01
N LYS A 57 14.77 2.51 -22.16
CA LYS A 57 15.95 2.72 -21.31
C LYS A 57 16.31 4.21 -21.22
N GLY A 58 16.51 4.73 -20.01
CA GLY A 58 16.80 6.14 -19.82
C GLY A 58 16.93 6.59 -18.36
N ALA A 59 17.36 7.84 -18.18
CA ALA A 59 17.44 8.52 -16.89
C ALA A 59 16.35 9.59 -16.82
N TYR A 60 15.25 9.24 -16.17
CA TYR A 60 14.06 10.04 -16.06
C TYR A 60 14.04 10.84 -14.77
N ARG A 61 13.31 11.95 -14.78
CA ARG A 61 12.97 12.73 -13.59
C ARG A 61 11.45 12.82 -13.51
N VAL A 62 10.90 12.20 -12.47
CA VAL A 62 9.46 12.05 -12.27
C VAL A 62 8.99 13.01 -11.20
N PRO A 63 8.13 14.00 -11.52
CA PRO A 63 7.48 14.81 -10.50
C PRO A 63 6.47 13.95 -9.74
N THR A 64 6.41 14.10 -8.43
CA THR A 64 5.47 13.38 -7.56
C THR A 64 5.16 14.20 -6.32
N THR A 65 4.28 13.71 -5.46
CA THR A 65 3.84 14.32 -4.22
C THR A 65 3.99 13.36 -3.05
N TRP A 66 4.01 13.89 -1.82
CA TRP A 66 3.95 13.05 -0.63
C TRP A 66 2.64 12.26 -0.55
N ARG A 67 1.53 12.80 -1.04
CA ARG A 67 0.23 12.09 -1.09
C ARG A 67 0.33 10.80 -1.91
N GLU A 68 1.02 10.81 -3.05
CA GLU A 68 1.23 9.60 -3.85
C GLU A 68 2.12 8.58 -3.13
N VAL A 69 3.24 9.02 -2.54
CA VAL A 69 4.13 8.13 -1.77
C VAL A 69 3.44 7.56 -0.52
N VAL A 70 2.64 8.37 0.17
CA VAL A 70 1.86 7.92 1.34
C VAL A 70 0.76 6.97 0.92
N LYS A 71 0.04 7.23 -0.19
CA LYS A 71 -0.95 6.30 -0.72
C LYS A 71 -0.31 4.95 -1.04
N ALA A 72 0.85 4.95 -1.72
CA ALA A 72 1.61 3.74 -1.99
C ALA A 72 2.08 3.05 -0.70
N ALA A 73 2.49 3.81 0.33
CA ALA A 73 2.87 3.24 1.62
C ALA A 73 1.70 2.58 2.34
N ILE A 74 0.50 3.14 2.22
CA ILE A 74 -0.73 2.60 2.81
C ILE A 74 -1.21 1.37 2.03
N SER A 75 -1.09 1.34 0.71
CA SER A 75 -1.54 0.20 -0.10
C SER A 75 -0.55 -0.96 -0.11
N VAL A 76 0.76 -0.69 -0.07
CA VAL A 76 1.79 -1.74 -0.09
C VAL A 76 1.94 -2.41 1.27
N GLY A 77 2.12 -3.72 1.25
CA GLY A 77 2.38 -4.52 2.44
C GLY A 77 1.55 -5.78 2.44
N ARG A 78 1.91 -6.72 3.31
CA ARG A 78 1.12 -7.94 3.48
C ARG A 78 -0.29 -7.54 3.88
N GLU A 79 -1.28 -8.23 3.33
CA GLU A 79 -2.67 -8.03 3.71
C GLU A 79 -2.88 -8.60 5.12
N PRO A 80 -3.12 -7.77 6.15
CA PRO A 80 -3.28 -8.25 7.51
C PRO A 80 -4.77 -8.41 7.87
N THR A 81 -5.68 -8.38 6.88
CA THR A 81 -7.13 -8.26 7.11
C THR A 81 -7.65 -9.34 8.04
N GLY A 82 -7.30 -10.61 7.82
CA GLY A 82 -7.75 -11.70 8.69
C GLY A 82 -7.45 -11.46 10.17
N TRP A 83 -6.23 -11.00 10.47
CA TRP A 83 -5.80 -10.67 11.83
C TRP A 83 -6.45 -9.40 12.37
N MET A 84 -6.55 -8.36 11.53
CA MET A 84 -7.06 -7.05 11.96
C MET A 84 -8.59 -6.98 12.03
N ALA A 85 -9.30 -7.86 11.34
CA ALA A 85 -10.76 -7.94 11.43
C ALA A 85 -11.19 -8.33 12.86
N ALA A 86 -10.40 -9.16 13.56
CA ALA A 86 -10.60 -9.50 14.97
C ALA A 86 -10.24 -8.34 15.92
N VAL A 87 -9.23 -7.52 15.58
CA VAL A 87 -8.79 -6.38 16.41
C VAL A 87 -8.64 -5.11 15.56
N PRO A 88 -9.75 -4.43 15.19
CA PRO A 88 -9.73 -3.30 14.26
C PRO A 88 -8.83 -2.13 14.70
N ALA A 89 -8.61 -1.96 16.01
CA ALA A 89 -7.72 -0.94 16.54
C ALA A 89 -6.26 -1.09 16.07
N LEU A 90 -5.82 -2.30 15.71
CA LEU A 90 -4.48 -2.53 15.16
C LEU A 90 -4.30 -1.94 13.76
N ALA A 91 -5.38 -1.71 13.02
CA ALA A 91 -5.31 -1.03 11.72
C ALA A 91 -4.73 0.39 11.86
N GLN A 92 -5.07 1.09 12.93
CA GLN A 92 -4.48 2.39 13.23
C GLN A 92 -2.97 2.28 13.50
N ALA A 93 -2.55 1.29 14.31
CA ALA A 93 -1.15 1.07 14.62
C ALA A 93 -0.33 0.76 13.37
N GLU A 94 -0.88 -0.01 12.43
CA GLU A 94 -0.23 -0.31 11.16
C GLU A 94 -0.13 0.92 10.25
N LEU A 95 -1.17 1.76 10.18
CA LEU A 95 -1.09 3.05 9.46
C LEU A 95 0.00 3.97 10.05
N ILE A 96 0.11 4.03 11.38
CA ILE A 96 1.19 4.74 12.07
C ILE A 96 2.55 4.14 11.68
N ALA A 97 2.68 2.81 11.64
CA ALA A 97 3.92 2.13 11.30
C ALA A 97 4.35 2.33 9.83
N ARG A 98 3.40 2.52 8.91
CA ARG A 98 3.63 2.84 7.49
C ARG A 98 3.98 4.32 7.31
N ARG A 99 3.32 5.22 8.03
CA ARG A 99 3.47 6.67 7.87
C ARG A 99 4.67 7.25 8.62
N SER A 100 4.82 6.91 9.89
CA SER A 100 5.77 7.57 10.80
C SER A 100 7.22 7.49 10.34
N PRO A 101 7.74 6.36 9.81
CA PRO A 101 9.11 6.30 9.32
C PRO A 101 9.39 7.27 8.16
N LEU A 102 8.42 7.49 7.26
CA LEU A 102 8.56 8.47 6.18
C LEU A 102 8.76 9.88 6.74
N MET A 103 7.95 10.27 7.73
CA MET A 103 8.06 11.57 8.40
C MET A 103 9.33 11.70 9.24
N ALA A 104 9.71 10.62 9.93
CA ALA A 104 10.81 10.63 10.87
C ALA A 104 12.19 10.62 10.21
N TYR A 105 12.31 10.07 8.99
CA TYR A 105 13.60 9.81 8.36
C TYR A 105 13.87 10.56 7.06
N LEU A 106 12.85 11.11 6.42
CA LEU A 106 12.99 11.83 5.17
C LEU A 106 12.76 13.33 5.37
N THR A 107 13.36 14.12 4.51
CA THR A 107 13.12 15.56 4.43
C THR A 107 13.14 15.99 2.97
N ARG A 108 12.38 17.05 2.67
CA ARG A 108 12.37 17.70 1.36
C ARG A 108 13.44 18.79 1.35
N ALA A 109 14.27 18.79 0.31
CA ALA A 109 15.35 19.76 0.13
C ALA A 109 15.26 20.42 -1.24
N GLU A 110 15.53 21.71 -1.29
CA GLU A 110 15.63 22.45 -2.54
C GLU A 110 16.92 22.07 -3.26
N VAL A 111 16.80 21.70 -4.54
CA VAL A 111 17.93 21.29 -5.40
C VAL A 111 18.08 22.19 -6.64
N GLY A 112 17.28 23.27 -6.71
CA GLY A 112 17.25 24.23 -7.81
C GLY A 112 16.34 23.80 -8.96
N ARG A 113 15.67 24.78 -9.59
CA ARG A 113 14.82 24.58 -10.78
C ARG A 113 15.70 24.52 -12.03
N GLY A 114 16.14 23.32 -12.41
CA GLY A 114 16.97 23.12 -13.60
C GLY A 114 16.19 22.99 -14.91
N HIS A 115 14.88 22.71 -14.87
CA HIS A 115 14.04 22.47 -16.05
C HIS A 115 12.57 22.85 -15.76
N PRO A 116 11.78 23.31 -16.76
CA PRO A 116 10.39 23.79 -16.54
C PRO A 116 9.45 22.76 -15.91
N THR A 117 9.70 21.47 -16.13
CA THR A 117 8.86 20.36 -15.63
C THR A 117 9.28 19.85 -14.24
N THR A 118 10.27 20.48 -13.61
CA THR A 118 10.80 20.05 -12.30
C THR A 118 10.20 20.89 -11.18
N THR A 119 9.90 20.24 -10.07
CA THR A 119 9.45 20.94 -8.86
C THR A 119 10.56 21.80 -8.27
N GLY A 120 11.83 21.42 -8.52
CA GLY A 120 13.02 22.04 -7.93
C GLY A 120 13.37 21.48 -6.56
N TYR A 121 12.69 20.40 -6.13
CA TYR A 121 12.87 19.76 -4.84
C TYR A 121 13.23 18.28 -5.00
N ALA A 122 14.00 17.77 -4.07
CA ALA A 122 14.28 16.35 -3.93
C ALA A 122 13.97 15.91 -2.50
N VAL A 123 13.75 14.61 -2.32
CA VAL A 123 13.68 14.00 -1.00
C VAL A 123 15.05 13.41 -0.66
N GLN A 124 15.51 13.65 0.56
CA GLN A 124 16.76 13.10 1.07
C GLN A 124 16.58 12.60 2.51
N PRO A 125 17.42 11.69 3.00
CA PRO A 125 17.40 11.33 4.41
C PRO A 125 17.77 12.51 5.28
N ASN A 126 17.08 12.63 6.41
CA ASN A 126 17.39 13.67 7.38
C ASN A 126 18.55 13.24 8.31
N VAL A 127 18.90 14.14 9.25
CA VAL A 127 20.01 13.93 10.19
C VAL A 127 19.74 12.80 11.19
N VAL A 128 18.46 12.58 11.56
CA VAL A 128 18.06 11.47 12.44
C VAL A 128 18.36 10.16 11.74
N TYR A 129 17.86 9.98 10.51
CA TYR A 129 18.19 8.79 9.73
C TYR A 129 19.70 8.64 9.52
N THR A 130 20.41 9.71 9.21
CA THR A 130 21.83 9.58 8.84
C THR A 130 22.71 9.24 10.04
N HIS A 131 22.50 9.89 11.19
CA HIS A 131 23.40 9.85 12.34
C HIS A 131 22.78 9.30 13.63
N GLY A 132 21.47 9.46 13.83
CA GLY A 132 20.81 9.11 15.09
C GLY A 132 20.16 7.72 15.13
N THR A 133 19.77 7.19 13.97
CA THR A 133 19.05 5.91 13.91
C THR A 133 19.99 4.71 13.92
N GLU A 134 19.61 3.69 14.69
CA GLU A 134 20.28 2.39 14.75
C GLU A 134 20.28 1.66 13.41
N VAL A 135 21.23 0.73 13.22
CA VAL A 135 21.40 0.00 11.96
C VAL A 135 20.19 -0.88 11.61
N SER A 136 19.60 -1.53 12.60
CA SER A 136 18.38 -2.36 12.45
C SER A 136 17.19 -1.53 11.95
N ALA A 137 16.94 -0.37 12.59
CA ALA A 137 15.87 0.54 12.18
C ALA A 137 16.12 1.15 10.79
N LYS A 138 17.38 1.45 10.43
CA LYS A 138 17.76 1.87 9.07
C LYS A 138 17.48 0.79 8.03
N ALA A 139 17.77 -0.47 8.34
CA ALA A 139 17.54 -1.60 7.47
C ALA A 139 16.03 -1.85 7.28
N ALA A 140 15.26 -1.84 8.37
CA ALA A 140 13.80 -1.96 8.32
C ALA A 140 13.15 -0.83 7.50
N PHE A 141 13.62 0.41 7.68
CA PHE A 141 13.16 1.52 6.86
C PHE A 141 13.56 1.36 5.39
N GLY A 142 14.79 0.91 5.11
CA GLY A 142 15.27 0.61 3.77
C GLY A 142 14.36 -0.38 3.03
N TYR A 143 13.98 -1.47 3.68
CA TYR A 143 13.01 -2.42 3.14
C TYR A 143 11.65 -1.76 2.86
N ARG A 144 11.08 -1.05 3.85
CA ARG A 144 9.76 -0.41 3.72
C ARG A 144 9.71 0.62 2.59
N ILE A 145 10.69 1.53 2.52
CA ILE A 145 10.75 2.52 1.44
C ILE A 145 11.00 1.86 0.07
N GLY A 146 11.71 0.73 0.04
CA GLY A 146 11.84 -0.11 -1.16
C GLY A 146 10.48 -0.54 -1.69
N MET A 147 9.68 -1.19 -0.84
CA MET A 147 8.32 -1.63 -1.16
C MET A 147 7.40 -0.46 -1.56
N THR A 148 7.38 0.62 -0.76
CA THR A 148 6.59 1.83 -1.05
C THR A 148 6.90 2.43 -2.41
N MET A 149 8.18 2.56 -2.74
CA MET A 149 8.58 3.17 -4.00
C MET A 149 8.36 2.21 -5.18
N ALA A 150 8.48 0.90 -5.00
CA ALA A 150 8.11 -0.08 -6.02
C ALA A 150 6.60 -0.01 -6.34
N GLU A 151 5.75 0.05 -5.30
CA GLU A 151 4.31 0.25 -5.43
C GLU A 151 3.98 1.56 -6.17
N TRP A 152 4.60 2.67 -5.74
CA TRP A 152 4.45 3.97 -6.39
C TRP A 152 4.83 3.93 -7.88
N ALA A 153 5.99 3.36 -8.22
CA ALA A 153 6.45 3.32 -9.61
C ALA A 153 5.57 2.41 -10.46
N CYS A 154 5.31 1.19 -10.00
CA CYS A 154 4.56 0.22 -10.76
C CYS A 154 3.12 0.68 -10.99
N ARG A 155 2.42 1.12 -9.94
CA ARG A 155 1.01 1.50 -10.04
C ARG A 155 0.79 2.94 -10.48
N GLY A 156 1.57 3.86 -9.92
CA GLY A 156 1.42 5.28 -10.19
C GLY A 156 1.96 5.70 -11.56
N LEU A 157 2.94 4.99 -12.12
CA LEU A 157 3.61 5.42 -13.35
C LEU A 157 3.52 4.43 -14.51
N MET A 158 3.50 3.13 -14.23
CA MET A 158 3.68 2.08 -15.24
C MET A 158 2.43 1.23 -15.47
N GLY A 159 1.26 1.72 -15.05
CA GLY A 159 -0.03 1.10 -15.34
C GLY A 159 -0.26 -0.25 -14.66
N LEU A 160 0.56 -0.62 -13.68
CA LEU A 160 0.24 -1.79 -12.87
C LEU A 160 -1.06 -1.51 -12.11
N GLY A 161 -2.01 -2.43 -12.22
CA GLY A 161 -3.19 -2.45 -11.37
C GLY A 161 -2.81 -2.74 -9.92
N ARG A 162 -3.71 -3.37 -9.19
CA ARG A 162 -3.47 -3.69 -7.77
C ARG A 162 -2.32 -4.70 -7.64
N THR A 163 -1.51 -4.51 -6.61
CA THR A 163 -0.45 -5.45 -6.24
C THR A 163 -0.89 -6.28 -5.04
N LEU A 164 -0.44 -7.52 -5.02
CA LEU A 164 -0.53 -8.43 -3.89
C LEU A 164 0.88 -8.91 -3.54
N HIS A 165 1.11 -9.24 -2.27
CA HIS A 165 2.30 -10.01 -1.90
C HIS A 165 2.24 -11.37 -2.60
N ALA A 166 3.37 -11.86 -3.10
CA ALA A 166 3.39 -13.10 -3.88
C ALA A 166 2.84 -14.31 -3.10
N GLU A 167 3.03 -14.35 -1.79
CA GLU A 167 2.48 -15.40 -0.93
C GLU A 167 0.94 -15.42 -0.91
N ALA A 168 0.30 -14.27 -1.14
CA ALA A 168 -1.15 -14.11 -1.19
C ALA A 168 -1.72 -14.20 -2.62
N PHE A 169 -0.86 -14.25 -3.64
CA PHE A 169 -1.30 -14.30 -5.02
C PHE A 169 -1.67 -15.73 -5.44
N THR A 170 -2.85 -15.87 -6.05
CA THR A 170 -3.36 -17.12 -6.58
C THR A 170 -3.72 -16.96 -8.05
N SER A 171 -3.20 -17.83 -8.91
CA SER A 171 -3.55 -17.87 -10.32
C SER A 171 -3.43 -19.31 -10.85
N PRO A 172 -4.26 -19.73 -11.81
CA PRO A 172 -4.04 -20.98 -12.54
C PRO A 172 -2.71 -20.98 -13.32
N ASP A 173 -2.10 -19.82 -13.54
CA ASP A 173 -0.85 -19.66 -14.30
C ASP A 173 0.42 -19.94 -13.46
N LEU A 174 0.27 -20.12 -12.14
CA LEU A 174 1.38 -20.39 -11.22
C LEU A 174 2.00 -21.76 -11.53
N GLY A 175 3.33 -21.80 -11.63
CA GLY A 175 4.07 -23.02 -11.89
C GLY A 175 4.50 -23.75 -10.60
N SER A 176 5.15 -24.89 -10.77
CA SER A 176 5.67 -25.73 -9.67
C SER A 176 6.72 -25.02 -8.81
N GLY A 177 7.38 -23.98 -9.35
CA GLY A 177 8.33 -23.15 -8.62
C GLY A 177 7.66 -22.18 -7.62
N TRP A 178 6.35 -21.98 -7.72
CA TRP A 178 5.58 -21.16 -6.80
C TRP A 178 5.28 -21.91 -5.50
N SER A 179 6.25 -21.89 -4.59
CA SER A 179 6.11 -22.41 -3.23
C SER A 179 6.18 -21.27 -2.23
N THR A 180 5.38 -21.32 -1.17
CA THR A 180 5.31 -20.30 -0.09
C THR A 180 6.60 -20.19 0.75
N GLY A 181 7.70 -20.81 0.31
CA GLY A 181 9.01 -20.72 0.93
C GLY A 181 9.78 -19.46 0.51
N PRO A 182 10.99 -19.27 1.05
CA PRO A 182 11.81 -18.10 0.75
C PRO A 182 12.12 -17.95 -0.75
N GLY A 183 12.18 -16.69 -1.19
CA GLY A 183 12.65 -16.31 -2.52
C GLY A 183 11.57 -16.19 -3.59
N LEU A 184 10.29 -16.07 -3.23
CA LEU A 184 9.28 -15.51 -4.13
C LEU A 184 9.60 -14.02 -4.42
N PRO A 185 9.07 -13.47 -5.53
CA PRO A 185 9.09 -12.02 -5.73
C PRO A 185 8.29 -11.31 -4.63
N ASP A 186 8.62 -10.06 -4.32
CA ASP A 186 7.90 -9.30 -3.29
C ASP A 186 6.43 -9.05 -3.65
N LEU A 187 6.14 -8.65 -4.90
CA LEU A 187 4.82 -8.21 -5.34
C LEU A 187 4.42 -8.85 -6.67
N VAL A 188 3.12 -9.00 -6.87
CA VAL A 188 2.49 -9.51 -8.09
C VAL A 188 1.28 -8.66 -8.42
N GLY A 189 1.09 -8.35 -9.70
CA GLY A 189 -0.10 -7.62 -10.15
C GLY A 189 -0.35 -7.82 -11.64
N ARG A 190 -1.42 -7.24 -12.16
CA ARG A 190 -1.72 -7.21 -13.60
C ARG A 190 -1.79 -5.80 -14.10
N HIS A 191 -1.28 -5.55 -15.29
CA HIS A 191 -1.39 -4.25 -15.93
C HIS A 191 -2.85 -3.96 -16.27
N HIS A 192 -3.36 -2.77 -15.94
CA HIS A 192 -4.79 -2.46 -16.07
C HIS A 192 -5.29 -2.45 -17.53
N ASP A 193 -4.46 -2.03 -18.50
CA ASP A 193 -4.86 -2.05 -19.92
C ASP A 193 -4.61 -3.38 -20.63
N THR A 194 -3.48 -4.04 -20.36
CA THR A 194 -3.04 -5.21 -21.14
C THR A 194 -3.31 -6.53 -20.43
N GLU A 195 -3.69 -6.49 -19.16
CA GLU A 195 -3.85 -7.65 -18.26
C GLU A 195 -2.58 -8.52 -18.13
N GLU A 196 -1.43 -8.05 -18.65
CA GLU A 196 -0.14 -8.72 -18.56
C GLU A 196 0.22 -8.89 -17.07
N LEU A 197 0.57 -10.12 -16.67
CA LEU A 197 0.98 -10.44 -15.31
C LEU A 197 2.38 -9.90 -15.04
N TRP A 198 2.59 -9.28 -13.89
CA TRP A 198 3.87 -8.69 -13.51
C TRP A 198 4.35 -9.30 -12.20
N LEU A 199 5.59 -9.76 -12.20
CA LEU A 199 6.35 -10.15 -11.01
C LEU A 199 7.30 -9.00 -10.67
N VAL A 200 7.18 -8.47 -9.46
CA VAL A 200 7.91 -7.29 -9.03
C VAL A 200 8.74 -7.63 -7.80
N GLU A 201 10.02 -7.32 -7.85
CA GLU A 201 10.93 -7.43 -6.71
C GLU A 201 11.38 -6.04 -6.29
N ALA A 202 11.35 -5.75 -4.99
CA ALA A 202 11.65 -4.45 -4.43
C ALA A 202 12.87 -4.50 -3.52
N LYS A 203 13.93 -3.78 -3.90
CA LYS A 203 15.15 -3.65 -3.08
C LYS A 203 15.29 -2.22 -2.61
N GLY A 204 15.29 -1.99 -1.30
CA GLY A 204 15.48 -0.66 -0.74
C GLY A 204 16.60 -0.62 0.31
N SER A 205 17.41 0.43 0.28
CA SER A 205 18.48 0.62 1.27
C SER A 205 19.00 2.06 1.31
N LYS A 206 19.81 2.38 2.33
CA LYS A 206 20.56 3.64 2.35
C LYS A 206 21.38 3.81 1.06
N ARG A 207 22.14 2.78 0.68
CA ARG A 207 22.97 2.76 -0.52
C ARG A 207 22.77 1.43 -1.24
N LEU A 208 22.09 1.49 -2.37
CA LEU A 208 21.79 0.31 -3.18
C LEU A 208 23.08 -0.33 -3.71
N GLY A 209 23.26 -1.62 -3.41
CA GLY A 209 24.42 -2.40 -3.80
C GLY A 209 24.16 -3.27 -5.02
N ARG A 210 25.19 -3.55 -5.84
CA ARG A 210 25.07 -4.45 -6.99
C ARG A 210 24.68 -5.87 -6.58
N SER A 211 25.21 -6.38 -5.46
CA SER A 211 24.88 -7.71 -4.94
C SER A 211 23.39 -7.82 -4.57
N MET A 212 22.83 -6.78 -3.95
CA MET A 212 21.41 -6.72 -3.58
C MET A 212 20.49 -6.75 -4.81
N LEU A 213 20.84 -5.99 -5.85
CA LEU A 213 20.11 -6.03 -7.12
C LEU A 213 20.24 -7.38 -7.82
N ALA A 214 21.45 -7.95 -7.86
CA ALA A 214 21.67 -9.27 -8.43
C ALA A 214 20.86 -10.36 -7.71
N GLU A 215 20.72 -10.26 -6.40
CA GLU A 215 19.88 -11.19 -5.62
C GLU A 215 18.40 -11.04 -5.97
N GLY A 216 17.91 -9.81 -6.09
CA GLY A 216 16.53 -9.58 -6.53
C GLY A 216 16.26 -10.11 -7.95
N ALA A 217 17.21 -9.96 -8.88
CA ALA A 217 17.09 -10.54 -10.20
C ALA A 217 17.07 -12.08 -10.17
N LYS A 218 17.84 -12.72 -9.27
CA LYS A 218 17.76 -14.18 -9.10
C LYS A 218 16.38 -14.63 -8.64
N GLN A 219 15.74 -13.92 -7.70
CA GLN A 219 14.38 -14.23 -7.25
C GLN A 219 13.38 -14.19 -8.43
N LEU A 220 13.45 -13.16 -9.27
CA LEU A 220 12.58 -13.02 -10.45
C LEU A 220 12.87 -14.02 -11.56
N THR A 221 14.09 -14.56 -11.64
CA THR A 221 14.52 -15.49 -12.69
C THR A 221 14.47 -16.95 -12.27
N ARG A 222 13.92 -17.25 -11.09
CA ARG A 222 13.71 -18.63 -10.65
C ARG A 222 12.91 -19.40 -11.71
N PRO A 223 13.31 -20.65 -12.02
CA PRO A 223 12.55 -21.50 -12.92
C PRO A 223 11.12 -21.73 -12.42
N ASP A 224 10.20 -21.89 -13.37
CA ASP A 224 8.84 -22.39 -13.15
C ASP A 224 8.00 -21.61 -12.14
N LEU A 225 8.27 -20.32 -11.91
CA LEU A 225 7.42 -19.46 -11.09
C LEU A 225 6.04 -19.30 -11.72
N VAL A 226 6.01 -18.96 -13.02
CA VAL A 226 4.79 -18.67 -13.78
C VAL A 226 4.96 -19.22 -15.18
N SER A 227 3.92 -19.92 -15.65
CA SER A 227 3.87 -20.52 -17.00
C SER A 227 3.35 -19.55 -18.08
N ALA A 228 2.53 -18.59 -17.68
CA ALA A 228 2.04 -17.52 -18.55
C ALA A 228 3.12 -16.49 -18.89
N ARG A 229 2.90 -15.77 -19.99
CA ARG A 229 3.63 -14.55 -20.35
C ARG A 229 3.49 -13.53 -19.23
N HIS A 230 4.62 -12.98 -18.81
CA HIS A 230 4.65 -12.02 -17.71
C HIS A 230 5.84 -11.06 -17.84
N MET A 231 5.73 -9.91 -17.18
CA MET A 231 6.82 -8.96 -16.98
C MET A 231 7.57 -9.30 -15.68
N LYS A 232 8.89 -9.20 -15.71
CA LYS A 232 9.76 -9.22 -14.52
C LYS A 232 10.28 -7.81 -14.30
N VAL A 233 10.04 -7.25 -13.12
CA VAL A 233 10.43 -5.87 -12.78
C VAL A 233 11.19 -5.85 -11.47
N LEU A 234 12.45 -5.46 -11.50
CA LEU A 234 13.25 -5.21 -10.31
C LEU A 234 13.30 -3.71 -10.02
N CYS A 235 12.66 -3.30 -8.94
CA CYS A 235 12.62 -1.93 -8.44
C CYS A 235 13.70 -1.74 -7.35
N GLY A 236 14.71 -0.92 -7.63
CA GLY A 236 15.79 -0.60 -6.70
C GLY A 236 15.69 0.82 -6.15
N THR A 237 15.48 0.99 -4.85
CA THR A 237 15.38 2.28 -4.17
C THR A 237 16.65 2.58 -3.37
N SER A 238 17.20 3.79 -3.56
CA SER A 238 18.38 4.26 -2.84
C SER A 238 18.12 5.63 -2.22
N LEU A 239 18.72 5.87 -1.05
CA LEU A 239 18.58 7.10 -0.28
C LEU A 239 19.88 7.93 -0.20
N THR A 240 21.02 7.39 -0.64
CA THR A 240 22.30 8.11 -0.62
C THR A 240 22.25 9.25 -1.62
N ASP A 241 22.66 10.45 -1.18
CA ASP A 241 22.56 11.75 -1.86
C ASP A 241 21.12 12.28 -1.90
N GLN A 242 20.21 11.50 -2.49
CA GLN A 242 18.77 11.75 -2.51
C GLN A 242 18.02 10.44 -2.76
N LEU A 243 16.71 10.44 -2.56
CA LEU A 243 15.81 9.39 -3.00
C LEU A 243 15.86 9.29 -4.54
N PHE A 244 16.14 8.09 -5.05
CA PHE A 244 16.01 7.76 -6.47
C PHE A 244 15.72 6.26 -6.64
N MET A 245 15.29 5.89 -7.86
CA MET A 245 14.97 4.52 -8.22
C MET A 245 15.73 4.00 -9.44
N THR A 246 15.97 2.70 -9.48
CA THR A 246 16.27 1.94 -10.70
C THR A 246 15.11 1.00 -11.00
N ILE A 247 14.80 0.81 -12.28
CA ILE A 247 13.81 -0.15 -12.77
C ILE A 247 14.52 -0.98 -13.82
N ASP A 248 14.81 -2.23 -13.48
CA ASP A 248 15.38 -3.21 -14.40
C ASP A 248 14.26 -4.17 -14.83
N ALA A 249 13.93 -4.19 -16.12
CA ALA A 249 12.80 -4.91 -16.66
C ALA A 249 13.21 -5.97 -17.70
N GLN A 250 12.47 -7.08 -17.71
CA GLN A 250 12.57 -8.15 -18.71
C GLN A 250 11.16 -8.67 -19.00
N ARG A 251 10.78 -8.77 -20.28
CA ARG A 251 9.55 -9.44 -20.68
C ARG A 251 9.84 -10.93 -20.88
N SER A 252 9.08 -11.79 -20.20
CA SER A 252 9.19 -13.25 -20.36
C SER A 252 8.27 -13.72 -21.48
N ALA A 253 8.72 -14.72 -22.26
CA ALA A 253 7.87 -15.43 -23.20
C ALA A 253 6.89 -16.35 -22.44
N GLY A 254 5.73 -16.63 -23.05
CA GLY A 254 4.72 -17.54 -22.50
C GLY A 254 3.39 -17.42 -23.25
N GLN A 255 2.39 -18.18 -22.80
CA GLN A 255 1.01 -18.03 -23.28
C GLN A 255 0.36 -16.78 -22.70
N ASP A 256 -0.62 -16.20 -23.38
CA ASP A 256 -1.36 -15.07 -22.82
C ASP A 256 -1.99 -15.46 -21.47
N PRO A 257 -1.90 -14.59 -20.46
CA PRO A 257 -2.32 -14.95 -19.13
C PRO A 257 -3.84 -15.04 -19.06
N ARG A 258 -4.36 -15.91 -18.19
CA ARG A 258 -5.81 -16.08 -18.05
C ARG A 258 -6.42 -14.88 -17.32
N PRO A 259 -7.66 -14.47 -17.65
CA PRO A 259 -8.32 -13.33 -17.01
C PRO A 259 -8.54 -13.61 -15.51
N PRO A 260 -8.37 -12.60 -14.63
CA PRO A 260 -8.53 -12.77 -13.19
C PRO A 260 -10.01 -12.86 -12.76
N ALA A 261 -10.24 -13.34 -11.54
CA ALA A 261 -11.52 -13.21 -10.85
C ALA A 261 -11.63 -11.83 -10.19
N GLY A 262 -12.57 -10.99 -10.66
CA GLY A 262 -13.18 -9.84 -9.98
C GLY A 262 -12.28 -8.69 -9.46
N ASP A 263 -12.30 -7.53 -10.14
CA ASP A 263 -11.61 -6.29 -9.72
C ASP A 263 -12.08 -5.77 -8.33
N THR A 264 -13.35 -5.98 -7.97
CA THR A 264 -13.94 -5.50 -6.71
C THR A 264 -13.34 -6.13 -5.44
N LEU A 265 -12.85 -7.38 -5.49
CA LEU A 265 -12.23 -8.00 -4.31
C LEU A 265 -10.85 -7.38 -4.04
N ALA A 266 -10.06 -7.28 -5.10
CA ALA A 266 -8.75 -6.65 -5.02
C ALA A 266 -8.91 -5.17 -4.60
N LEU A 267 -9.92 -4.49 -5.18
CA LEU A 267 -10.76 -3.46 -4.56
C LEU A 267 -10.60 -3.21 -3.05
N VAL A 268 -11.30 -4.11 -2.37
CA VAL A 268 -11.57 -4.16 -0.96
C VAL A 268 -10.31 -4.50 -0.18
N ARG A 269 -9.57 -5.56 -0.55
CA ARG A 269 -8.36 -6.02 0.14
C ARG A 269 -7.33 -4.90 0.33
N GLU A 270 -7.08 -4.13 -0.72
CA GLU A 270 -6.16 -2.98 -0.67
C GLU A 270 -6.60 -1.91 0.35
N ASN A 271 -7.90 -1.76 0.58
CA ASN A 271 -8.47 -0.68 1.38
C ASN A 271 -9.02 -1.14 2.73
N MET A 272 -8.83 -2.41 3.08
CA MET A 272 -9.26 -2.96 4.38
C MET A 272 -8.62 -2.24 5.56
N LEU A 273 -7.35 -1.86 5.44
CA LEU A 273 -6.65 -1.10 6.47
C LEU A 273 -7.32 0.25 6.73
N VAL A 274 -7.74 0.94 5.66
CA VAL A 274 -8.46 2.23 5.75
C VAL A 274 -9.85 2.02 6.33
N TYR A 275 -10.58 1.00 5.88
CA TYR A 275 -11.91 0.67 6.40
C TYR A 275 -11.87 0.41 7.91
N LEU A 276 -10.99 -0.48 8.37
CA LEU A 276 -10.86 -0.84 9.78
C LEU A 276 -10.46 0.37 10.64
N ALA A 277 -9.56 1.23 10.13
CA ALA A 277 -9.21 2.47 10.80
C ALA A 277 -10.41 3.41 10.94
N LEU A 278 -11.23 3.59 9.90
CA LEU A 278 -12.45 4.39 9.97
C LEU A 278 -13.49 3.80 10.94
N ARG A 279 -13.63 2.46 10.97
CA ARG A 279 -14.53 1.76 11.89
C ARG A 279 -14.13 1.90 13.36
N ALA A 280 -12.84 2.04 13.64
CA ALA A 280 -12.32 2.23 14.99
C ALA A 280 -12.54 3.66 15.54
N LEU A 281 -12.91 4.62 14.69
CA LEU A 281 -13.11 6.02 15.10
C LEU A 281 -14.45 6.23 15.82
N SER A 282 -14.48 7.24 16.70
CA SER A 282 -15.72 7.73 17.27
C SER A 282 -16.59 8.40 16.18
N PRO A 283 -17.93 8.29 16.25
CA PRO A 283 -18.84 9.00 15.34
C PRO A 283 -18.58 10.51 15.24
N ARG A 284 -18.04 11.12 16.30
CA ARG A 284 -17.72 12.55 16.33
C ARG A 284 -16.50 12.92 15.46
N ASP A 285 -15.69 11.96 15.06
CA ASP A 285 -14.47 12.16 14.27
C ASP A 285 -14.70 11.85 12.77
N LEU A 286 -15.80 11.17 12.44
CA LEU A 286 -16.21 10.86 11.08
C LEU A 286 -16.91 12.04 10.39
N ARG A 287 -16.55 12.28 9.12
CA ARG A 287 -17.13 13.35 8.29
C ARG A 287 -17.44 12.84 6.89
N ALA A 288 -18.54 13.30 6.32
CA ALA A 288 -18.79 13.14 4.89
C ALA A 288 -18.26 14.37 4.15
N LEU A 289 -17.38 14.15 3.17
CA LEU A 289 -16.78 15.18 2.32
C LEU A 289 -17.15 14.94 0.85
N PRO A 290 -17.58 15.97 0.12
CA PRO A 290 -17.87 15.86 -1.31
C PRO A 290 -16.56 15.84 -2.11
N VAL A 291 -16.51 14.96 -3.11
CA VAL A 291 -15.49 14.88 -4.15
C VAL A 291 -16.20 14.99 -5.50
N GLY A 292 -15.66 15.82 -6.38
CA GLY A 292 -16.24 16.14 -7.67
C GLY A 292 -16.24 14.95 -8.64
N SER A 293 -17.12 15.01 -9.64
CA SER A 293 -17.26 13.98 -10.66
C SER A 293 -16.05 13.84 -11.59
N GLY A 294 -15.18 14.86 -11.67
CA GLY A 294 -13.94 14.82 -12.43
C GLY A 294 -12.86 13.93 -11.82
N VAL A 295 -12.99 13.52 -10.56
CA VAL A 295 -12.10 12.55 -9.91
C VAL A 295 -12.49 11.13 -10.32
N GLY A 296 -11.82 10.56 -11.31
CA GLY A 296 -12.10 9.21 -11.82
C GLY A 296 -10.84 8.37 -12.03
N GLY A 297 -11.03 7.06 -12.17
CA GLY A 297 -9.97 6.10 -12.46
C GLY A 297 -9.18 5.63 -11.24
N SER A 298 -8.14 4.84 -11.52
CA SER A 298 -7.24 4.24 -10.53
C SER A 298 -6.16 5.20 -10.01
N SER A 299 -5.87 6.26 -10.78
CA SER A 299 -4.85 7.25 -10.45
C SER A 299 -5.33 8.25 -9.40
N LEU A 300 -4.38 8.77 -8.63
CA LEU A 300 -4.65 9.70 -7.54
C LEU A 300 -4.77 11.13 -8.09
N THR A 301 -5.91 11.79 -7.90
CA THR A 301 -6.16 13.18 -8.31
C THR A 301 -5.95 14.13 -7.13
N LEU A 302 -5.15 15.19 -7.32
CA LEU A 302 -4.96 16.26 -6.33
C LEU A 302 -6.17 17.20 -6.35
N LEU A 303 -6.86 17.37 -5.21
CA LEU A 303 -8.17 18.05 -5.20
C LEU A 303 -8.07 19.57 -5.21
N GLU A 304 -6.90 20.15 -4.92
CA GLU A 304 -6.72 21.61 -5.00
C GLU A 304 -6.74 22.14 -6.43
N ALA A 305 -6.40 21.27 -7.39
CA ALA A 305 -6.39 21.58 -8.82
C ALA A 305 -7.65 21.06 -9.55
N ASP A 306 -8.54 20.33 -8.88
CA ASP A 306 -9.74 19.76 -9.47
C ASP A 306 -10.92 20.75 -9.40
N GLU A 307 -11.24 21.37 -10.54
CA GLU A 307 -12.34 22.32 -10.67
C GLU A 307 -13.70 21.71 -10.34
N SER A 308 -13.88 20.41 -10.58
CA SER A 308 -15.15 19.72 -10.32
C SER A 308 -15.44 19.63 -8.81
N THR A 309 -14.44 19.25 -8.02
CA THR A 309 -14.51 19.25 -6.55
C THR A 309 -14.70 20.67 -6.01
N ALA A 310 -13.98 21.66 -6.55
CA ALA A 310 -14.10 23.05 -6.14
C ALA A 310 -15.52 23.60 -6.36
N SER A 311 -16.11 23.31 -7.52
CA SER A 311 -17.47 23.72 -7.89
C SER A 311 -18.51 23.08 -6.98
N GLU A 312 -18.43 21.76 -6.79
CA GLU A 312 -19.38 21.04 -5.93
C GLU A 312 -19.37 21.56 -4.49
N ARG A 313 -18.18 21.82 -3.95
CA ARG A 313 -18.00 22.37 -2.61
C ARG A 313 -18.51 23.80 -2.48
N ALA A 314 -18.41 24.60 -3.53
CA ALA A 314 -18.96 25.95 -3.56
C ALA A 314 -20.49 25.96 -3.52
N ASP A 315 -21.14 25.07 -4.27
CA ASP A 315 -22.60 24.93 -4.30
C ASP A 315 -23.17 24.53 -2.94
N LEU A 316 -22.52 23.57 -2.27
CA LEU A 316 -22.89 23.16 -0.92
C LEU A 316 -22.70 24.28 0.11
N GLY A 317 -21.67 25.11 -0.06
CA GLY A 317 -21.44 26.29 0.79
C GLY A 317 -22.52 27.36 0.68
N ARG A 318 -23.28 27.41 -0.42
CA ARG A 318 -24.35 28.38 -0.67
C ARG A 318 -25.73 27.94 -0.15
N GLY A 319 -25.80 26.83 0.60
CA GLY A 319 -27.06 26.32 1.14
C GLY A 319 -27.88 25.51 0.14
N GLY A 320 -27.26 25.01 -0.94
CA GLY A 320 -27.91 24.08 -1.85
C GLY A 320 -28.35 22.80 -1.11
N SER A 321 -29.67 22.59 -1.00
CA SER A 321 -30.22 21.33 -0.51
C SER A 321 -30.07 20.25 -1.58
N ARG A 322 -29.40 19.14 -1.26
CA ARG A 322 -29.44 17.93 -2.11
C ARG A 322 -30.30 16.87 -1.45
N GLY A 323 -31.61 16.97 -1.64
CA GLY A 323 -32.51 15.83 -1.57
C GLY A 323 -32.41 15.05 -2.88
N GLY A 324 -31.68 13.92 -2.89
CA GLY A 324 -31.79 12.89 -3.95
C GLY A 324 -30.67 12.77 -4.99
N GLY A 325 -29.45 12.40 -4.57
CA GLY A 325 -28.42 11.57 -5.29
C GLY A 325 -27.74 12.07 -6.59
N PRO A 326 -26.56 11.52 -6.99
CA PRO A 326 -25.40 11.09 -6.21
C PRO A 326 -24.20 12.01 -6.51
N SER A 327 -23.61 12.61 -5.49
CA SER A 327 -22.22 13.07 -5.62
C SER A 327 -21.31 12.21 -4.77
N ARG A 328 -20.02 12.10 -5.13
CA ARG A 328 -19.07 11.16 -4.52
C ARG A 328 -18.70 11.67 -3.13
N TRP A 329 -19.62 11.52 -2.18
CA TRP A 329 -19.39 11.79 -0.78
C TRP A 329 -18.53 10.67 -0.19
N MET A 330 -17.34 11.03 0.24
CA MET A 330 -16.41 10.15 0.93
C MET A 330 -16.66 10.22 2.43
N LEU A 331 -16.75 9.08 3.10
CA LEU A 331 -16.63 9.04 4.55
C LEU A 331 -15.15 9.16 4.89
N THR A 332 -14.82 10.15 5.71
CA THR A 332 -13.45 10.51 6.05
C THR A 332 -13.28 10.59 7.55
N GLY A 333 -12.06 10.35 8.03
CA GLY A 333 -11.71 10.45 9.43
C GLY A 333 -10.20 10.59 9.63
N PRO A 334 -9.76 11.31 10.67
CA PRO A 334 -8.35 11.41 11.00
C PRO A 334 -7.81 10.06 11.48
N VAL A 335 -6.57 9.74 11.15
CA VAL A 335 -5.86 8.57 11.71
C VAL A 335 -5.08 9.07 12.94
N PRO A 336 -5.54 8.77 14.18
CA PRO A 336 -4.93 9.37 15.36
C PRO A 336 -3.46 8.96 15.51
N GLY A 337 -2.62 9.90 15.95
CA GLY A 337 -1.16 9.70 16.03
C GLY A 337 -0.41 9.92 14.71
N THR A 338 -1.11 10.34 13.65
CA THR A 338 -0.51 10.73 12.36
C THR A 338 -1.06 12.07 11.89
N ASP A 339 -0.52 12.55 10.77
CA ASP A 339 -1.02 13.72 10.03
C ASP A 339 -2.03 13.35 8.93
N LEU A 340 -2.56 12.12 8.94
CA LEU A 340 -3.41 11.60 7.88
C LEU A 340 -4.90 11.80 8.19
N VAL A 341 -5.66 12.14 7.14
CA VAL A 341 -7.09 11.86 7.05
C VAL A 341 -7.29 10.89 5.90
N VAL A 342 -8.01 9.81 6.14
CA VAL A 342 -8.30 8.79 5.14
C VAL A 342 -9.80 8.71 4.90
N GLY A 343 -10.22 8.15 3.77
CA GLY A 343 -11.63 7.98 3.49
C GLY A 343 -11.96 6.99 2.38
N LEU A 344 -13.23 6.59 2.35
CA LEU A 344 -13.78 5.63 1.39
C LEU A 344 -15.12 6.12 0.84
N SER A 345 -15.42 5.72 -0.39
CA SER A 345 -16.76 5.86 -0.97
C SER A 345 -17.75 4.91 -0.29
N ARG A 346 -19.05 5.18 -0.48
CA ARG A 346 -20.13 4.36 0.11
C ARG A 346 -20.08 2.90 -0.35
N GLY A 347 -19.94 2.67 -1.65
CA GLY A 347 -19.83 1.33 -2.22
C GLY A 347 -18.62 0.58 -1.67
N LEU A 348 -17.44 1.21 -1.68
CA LEU A 348 -16.24 0.57 -1.15
C LEU A 348 -16.34 0.29 0.35
N PHE A 349 -16.89 1.22 1.14
CA PHE A 349 -17.10 1.01 2.56
C PHE A 349 -18.00 -0.20 2.85
N ALA A 350 -19.13 -0.32 2.13
CA ALA A 350 -20.06 -1.44 2.28
C ALA A 350 -19.42 -2.77 1.85
N ALA A 351 -18.65 -2.77 0.76
CA ALA A 351 -17.94 -3.96 0.30
C ALA A 351 -16.85 -4.41 1.29
N CYS A 352 -16.09 -3.45 1.86
CA CYS A 352 -15.14 -3.73 2.93
C CYS A 352 -15.83 -4.27 4.20
N GLU A 353 -17.02 -3.79 4.54
CA GLU A 353 -17.79 -4.29 5.68
C GLU A 353 -18.24 -5.75 5.49
N ALA A 354 -18.75 -6.07 4.30
CA ALA A 354 -19.12 -7.45 3.94
C ALA A 354 -17.89 -8.37 4.02
N PHE A 355 -16.76 -7.94 3.44
CA PHE A 355 -15.52 -8.70 3.49
C PHE A 355 -14.96 -8.85 4.91
N ALA A 356 -14.98 -7.80 5.74
CA ALA A 356 -14.55 -7.86 7.13
C ALA A 356 -15.39 -8.83 7.98
N THR A 357 -16.67 -8.98 7.63
CA THR A 357 -17.58 -9.92 8.30
C THR A 357 -17.24 -11.35 7.88
N ALA A 358 -17.08 -11.61 6.58
CA ALA A 358 -16.65 -12.90 6.07
C ALA A 358 -15.29 -13.34 6.66
N GLN A 359 -14.32 -12.42 6.76
CA GLN A 359 -13.01 -12.70 7.34
C GLN A 359 -13.08 -13.05 8.83
N ARG A 360 -14.00 -12.42 9.59
CA ARG A 360 -14.27 -12.79 10.99
C ARG A 360 -14.90 -14.16 11.10
N GLU A 361 -15.91 -14.46 10.28
CA GLU A 361 -16.53 -15.80 10.25
C GLU A 361 -15.51 -16.90 9.90
N ILE A 362 -14.60 -16.64 8.96
CA ILE A 362 -13.49 -17.55 8.64
C ILE A 362 -12.54 -17.71 9.83
N ALA A 363 -12.18 -16.61 10.50
CA ALA A 363 -11.28 -16.64 11.65
C ALA A 363 -11.89 -17.41 12.84
N GLU A 364 -13.15 -17.14 13.19
CA GLU A 364 -13.90 -17.85 14.22
C GLU A 364 -13.98 -19.35 13.91
N MET A 365 -14.32 -19.71 12.67
CA MET A 365 -14.41 -21.11 12.27
C MET A 365 -13.05 -21.83 12.29
N ILE A 366 -11.95 -21.15 11.96
CA ILE A 366 -10.61 -21.73 12.05
C ILE A 366 -10.20 -21.91 13.51
N GLU A 367 -10.54 -20.97 14.38
CA GLU A 367 -10.28 -21.10 15.81
C GLU A 367 -11.04 -22.31 16.38
N ASP A 368 -12.33 -22.45 16.05
CA ASP A 368 -13.15 -23.61 16.45
C ASP A 368 -12.63 -24.94 15.86
N ASP A 369 -12.38 -25.01 14.54
CA ASP A 369 -11.84 -26.20 13.87
C ASP A 369 -10.46 -26.60 14.45
N TYR A 370 -9.63 -25.61 14.80
CA TYR A 370 -8.32 -25.84 15.42
C TYR A 370 -8.47 -26.41 16.84
N TRP A 371 -9.30 -25.81 17.69
CA TRP A 371 -9.55 -26.33 19.04
C TRP A 371 -10.19 -27.71 19.03
N ASP A 372 -11.13 -27.97 18.11
CA ASP A 372 -11.75 -29.30 17.94
C ASP A 372 -10.74 -30.35 17.44
N SER A 373 -9.80 -29.96 16.56
CA SER A 373 -8.71 -30.85 16.12
C SER A 373 -7.71 -31.18 17.23
N LEU A 374 -7.57 -30.29 18.21
CA LEU A 374 -6.73 -30.48 19.39
C LEU A 374 -7.39 -31.38 20.45
N ASP A 375 -8.72 -31.35 20.57
CA ASP A 375 -9.51 -32.18 21.48
C ASP A 375 -9.86 -33.57 20.89
N ALA A 376 -9.55 -33.82 19.62
CA ALA A 376 -9.80 -35.12 18.97
C ALA A 376 -8.93 -36.25 19.59
N PRO A 377 -9.52 -37.40 19.98
CA PRO A 377 -8.80 -38.50 20.64
C PRO A 377 -7.72 -39.18 19.75
N GLU A 378 -7.77 -38.95 18.44
CA GLU A 378 -6.82 -39.43 17.43
C GLU A 378 -5.70 -38.43 17.09
N GLY A 379 -5.67 -37.25 17.73
CA GLY A 379 -4.59 -36.26 17.53
C GLY A 379 -3.22 -36.82 17.92
N ASP A 380 -2.18 -36.45 17.16
CA ASP A 380 -0.77 -36.80 17.43
C ASP A 380 -0.44 -36.58 18.92
N PRO A 381 0.17 -37.57 19.60
CA PRO A 381 0.63 -37.44 20.98
C PRO A 381 1.40 -36.14 21.29
N TRP A 382 2.07 -35.55 20.30
CA TRP A 382 2.77 -34.27 20.43
C TRP A 382 1.82 -33.09 20.66
N THR A 383 0.70 -33.02 19.92
CA THR A 383 -0.31 -31.96 20.03
C THR A 383 -1.10 -32.06 21.34
N ARG A 384 -1.35 -33.27 21.84
CA ARG A 384 -2.01 -33.47 23.15
C ARG A 384 -1.14 -33.07 24.35
N GLY A 385 0.17 -33.32 24.29
CA GLY A 385 1.11 -32.88 25.33
C GLY A 385 1.18 -31.35 25.45
N MET A 386 1.13 -30.65 24.31
CA MET A 386 1.18 -29.19 24.27
C MET A 386 -0.06 -28.49 24.85
N VAL A 387 -1.26 -29.05 24.69
CA VAL A 387 -2.52 -28.46 25.19
C VAL A 387 -2.60 -28.55 26.72
N ALA A 388 -2.09 -29.62 27.30
CA ALA A 388 -1.98 -29.77 28.75
C ALA A 388 -1.03 -28.70 29.35
N ASP A 389 0.12 -28.48 28.72
CA ASP A 389 1.07 -27.44 29.11
C ASP A 389 0.52 -26.01 28.90
N TYR A 390 -0.39 -25.80 27.93
CA TYR A 390 -1.05 -24.52 27.69
C TYR A 390 -2.09 -24.16 28.75
N ARG A 391 -2.88 -25.14 29.20
CA ARG A 391 -3.93 -24.96 30.23
C ARG A 391 -3.36 -24.73 31.63
N ASP A 392 -2.20 -25.31 31.93
CA ASP A 392 -1.60 -25.28 33.26
C ASP A 392 -0.49 -24.23 33.44
N SER A 393 -0.14 -23.46 32.40
CA SER A 393 0.93 -22.44 32.50
C SER A 393 0.43 -21.11 33.11
N PRO A 394 0.98 -20.68 34.27
CA PRO A 394 0.48 -19.52 35.01
C PRO A 394 1.03 -18.17 34.52
N ASP A 395 1.88 -18.12 33.48
CA ASP A 395 2.51 -16.88 33.01
C ASP A 395 2.38 -16.67 31.48
N PRO A 396 1.54 -15.73 31.01
CA PRO A 396 1.39 -15.43 29.59
C PRO A 396 2.59 -14.68 28.97
N ALA A 397 3.61 -14.29 29.75
CA ALA A 397 4.72 -13.46 29.28
C ALA A 397 5.94 -14.22 28.73
N VAL A 398 6.00 -15.55 28.87
CA VAL A 398 7.09 -16.36 28.30
C VAL A 398 6.56 -17.15 27.10
N LEU A 399 6.77 -16.63 25.89
CA LEU A 399 6.49 -17.35 24.65
C LEU A 399 7.71 -18.24 24.31
N PRO A 400 7.60 -19.59 24.33
CA PRO A 400 8.64 -20.46 23.82
C PRO A 400 8.86 -20.22 22.33
N THR A 401 10.11 -20.33 21.87
CA THR A 401 10.52 -20.24 20.45
C THR A 401 9.75 -21.18 19.52
N ASP A 402 9.14 -22.24 20.05
CA ASP A 402 8.32 -23.19 19.29
C ASP A 402 6.92 -22.64 18.94
N ARG A 403 6.38 -21.69 19.74
CA ARG A 403 5.12 -21.01 19.42
C ARG A 403 5.19 -20.12 18.18
N VAL A 404 6.36 -19.56 17.86
CA VAL A 404 6.57 -18.79 16.62
C VAL A 404 6.51 -19.71 15.41
N LYS A 405 7.04 -20.93 15.51
CA LYS A 405 6.99 -21.94 14.44
C LYS A 405 5.59 -22.53 14.25
N GLU A 406 4.84 -22.72 15.32
CA GLU A 406 3.42 -23.12 15.27
C GLU A 406 2.57 -22.07 14.55
N HIS A 407 2.79 -20.79 14.85
CA HIS A 407 2.09 -19.68 14.21
C HIS A 407 2.47 -19.50 12.72
N GLU A 408 3.72 -19.77 12.37
CA GLU A 408 4.18 -19.83 10.97
C GLU A 408 3.52 -20.99 10.18
N GLN A 409 3.07 -22.06 10.83
CA GLN A 409 2.37 -23.19 10.21
C GLN A 409 0.86 -22.98 10.07
N LEU A 410 0.24 -22.22 10.99
CA LEU A 410 -1.18 -21.85 10.89
C LEU A 410 -1.45 -20.86 9.75
N TYR A 411 -0.47 -20.03 9.40
CA TYR A 411 -0.63 -19.02 8.36
C TYR A 411 -0.96 -19.62 6.97
N PRO A 412 -0.22 -20.65 6.46
CA PRO A 412 -0.64 -21.38 5.25
C PRO A 412 -2.00 -22.08 5.34
N PHE A 413 -2.42 -22.52 6.53
CA PHE A 413 -3.73 -23.13 6.73
C PHE A 413 -4.85 -22.10 6.64
N TYR A 414 -4.69 -20.95 7.29
CA TYR A 414 -5.61 -19.83 7.21
C TYR A 414 -5.83 -19.39 5.76
N TRP A 415 -4.75 -19.12 5.02
CA TRP A 415 -4.86 -18.71 3.61
C TRP A 415 -5.47 -19.78 2.71
N ARG A 416 -5.28 -21.06 3.03
CA ARG A 416 -5.94 -22.16 2.31
C ARG A 416 -7.45 -22.15 2.56
N GLN A 417 -7.86 -22.06 3.83
CA GLN A 417 -9.27 -22.01 4.21
C GLN A 417 -9.94 -20.76 3.67
N GLU A 418 -9.28 -19.60 3.78
CA GLU A 418 -9.73 -18.37 3.14
C GLU A 418 -9.92 -18.61 1.64
N ARG A 419 -8.93 -19.13 0.93
CA ARG A 419 -9.05 -19.39 -0.52
C ARG A 419 -10.21 -20.32 -0.88
N GLU A 420 -10.40 -21.40 -0.14
CA GLU A 420 -11.47 -22.38 -0.40
C GLU A 420 -12.86 -21.85 -0.06
N ARG A 421 -12.95 -21.00 0.97
CA ARG A 421 -14.21 -20.52 1.51
C ARG A 421 -14.58 -19.12 1.05
N LEU A 422 -13.66 -18.37 0.43
CA LEU A 422 -13.89 -16.98 0.04
C LEU A 422 -14.80 -16.84 -1.18
N GLU A 423 -14.80 -17.81 -2.11
CA GLU A 423 -15.61 -17.80 -3.33
C GLU A 423 -17.11 -17.50 -3.07
N PRO A 424 -17.80 -18.20 -2.16
CA PRO A 424 -19.17 -17.86 -1.74
C PRO A 424 -19.36 -16.40 -1.27
N PHE A 425 -18.35 -15.82 -0.61
CA PHE A 425 -18.41 -14.45 -0.11
C PHE A 425 -18.13 -13.39 -1.19
N LEU A 426 -17.45 -13.74 -2.29
CA LEU A 426 -17.12 -12.80 -3.37
C LEU A 426 -18.37 -12.18 -4.02
N ALA A 427 -19.39 -13.01 -4.25
CA ALA A 427 -20.67 -12.53 -4.76
C ALA A 427 -21.32 -11.52 -3.81
N GLY A 428 -21.24 -11.77 -2.50
CA GLY A 428 -21.73 -10.86 -1.46
C GLY A 428 -20.97 -9.53 -1.40
N VAL A 429 -19.65 -9.56 -1.58
CA VAL A 429 -18.80 -8.35 -1.60
C VAL A 429 -19.14 -7.46 -2.80
N ALA A 430 -19.25 -8.03 -4.00
CA ALA A 430 -19.61 -7.29 -5.21
C ALA A 430 -21.03 -6.70 -5.10
N ALA A 431 -22.01 -7.49 -4.64
CA ALA A 431 -23.38 -7.00 -4.42
C ALA A 431 -23.44 -5.88 -3.36
N SER A 432 -22.60 -5.96 -2.33
CA SER A 432 -22.50 -4.92 -1.29
C SER A 432 -21.88 -3.63 -1.81
N PHE A 433 -20.96 -3.71 -2.78
CA PHE A 433 -20.39 -2.55 -3.44
C PHE A 433 -21.45 -1.74 -4.21
N GLU A 434 -22.24 -2.44 -5.04
CA GLU A 434 -23.30 -1.84 -5.85
C GLU A 434 -24.40 -1.24 -4.96
N THR A 435 -24.99 -2.07 -4.08
CA THR A 435 -26.08 -1.62 -3.21
C THR A 435 -25.64 -0.58 -2.18
N GLY A 436 -24.38 -0.64 -1.73
CA GLY A 436 -23.78 0.34 -0.83
C GLY A 436 -23.73 1.74 -1.43
N SER A 437 -23.49 1.85 -2.73
CA SER A 437 -23.43 3.13 -3.44
C SER A 437 -24.76 3.89 -3.45
N GLU A 438 -25.88 3.18 -3.26
CA GLU A 438 -27.22 3.76 -3.20
C GLU A 438 -27.65 4.13 -1.77
N ARG A 439 -27.10 3.45 -0.76
CA ARG A 439 -27.45 3.64 0.66
C ARG A 439 -26.97 4.98 1.22
N SER A 440 -27.70 5.58 2.16
CA SER A 440 -27.21 6.78 2.85
C SER A 440 -26.07 6.44 3.83
N TRP A 441 -25.21 7.41 4.17
CA TRP A 441 -24.22 7.21 5.24
C TRP A 441 -24.87 6.89 6.58
N ALA A 442 -26.05 7.46 6.87
CA ALA A 442 -26.78 7.14 8.10
C ALA A 442 -27.22 5.67 8.15
N THR A 443 -27.58 5.10 7.00
CA THR A 443 -27.92 3.68 6.86
C THR A 443 -26.69 2.80 7.04
N LEU A 444 -25.57 3.14 6.38
CA LEU A 444 -24.33 2.35 6.45
C LEU A 444 -23.68 2.39 7.83
N LEU A 445 -23.79 3.51 8.56
CA LEU A 445 -23.13 3.68 9.87
C LEU A 445 -24.06 3.41 11.05
N ALA A 446 -25.37 3.25 10.83
CA ALA A 446 -26.41 3.23 11.85
C ALA A 446 -26.43 4.47 12.78
N HIS A 447 -25.84 5.59 12.34
CA HIS A 447 -25.87 6.89 13.03
C HIS A 447 -25.67 8.03 12.03
N PRO A 448 -26.14 9.26 12.32
CA PRO A 448 -25.92 10.39 11.42
C PRO A 448 -24.43 10.73 11.28
N VAL A 449 -24.02 11.19 10.09
CA VAL A 449 -22.67 11.69 9.82
C VAL A 449 -22.71 13.21 9.66
N ARG A 450 -21.68 13.89 10.13
CA ARG A 450 -21.54 15.33 9.92
C ARG A 450 -21.00 15.60 8.52
N PHE A 451 -21.69 16.48 7.80
CA PHE A 451 -21.25 16.94 6.49
C PHE A 451 -20.33 18.14 6.62
N ARG A 452 -19.31 18.19 5.77
CA ARG A 452 -18.39 19.32 5.68
C ARG A 452 -18.21 19.69 4.21
N SER A 453 -18.34 20.97 3.89
CA SER A 453 -18.24 21.44 2.50
C SER A 453 -16.80 21.73 2.07
N ARG A 454 -15.87 22.01 2.98
CA ARG A 454 -14.46 22.33 2.66
C ARG A 454 -13.51 21.81 3.72
N PRO A 455 -12.27 21.40 3.38
CA PRO A 455 -11.25 20.95 4.32
C PRO A 455 -10.78 22.09 5.25
N GLY A 456 -9.85 21.78 6.16
CA GLY A 456 -9.19 22.80 6.98
C GLY A 456 -8.21 23.64 6.14
N PRO A 457 -7.84 24.84 6.59
CA PRO A 457 -6.79 25.62 5.94
C PRO A 457 -5.48 24.81 5.89
N GLY A 458 -4.81 24.83 4.74
CA GLY A 458 -3.51 24.18 4.51
C GLY A 458 -3.55 22.65 4.36
N VAL A 459 -4.73 22.01 4.45
CA VAL A 459 -4.86 20.58 4.21
C VAL A 459 -4.61 20.28 2.73
N LEU A 460 -3.76 19.29 2.47
CA LEU A 460 -3.52 18.78 1.14
C LEU A 460 -4.33 17.51 0.90
N GLU A 461 -5.20 17.51 -0.10
CA GLU A 461 -6.16 16.46 -0.37
C GLU A 461 -5.89 15.79 -1.71
N ALA A 462 -6.11 14.49 -1.75
CA ALA A 462 -6.15 13.74 -2.97
C ALA A 462 -7.20 12.64 -2.88
N ALA A 463 -7.75 12.24 -4.01
CA ALA A 463 -8.70 11.14 -4.06
C ALA A 463 -8.57 10.34 -5.35
N THR A 464 -8.96 9.07 -5.27
CA THR A 464 -9.37 8.29 -6.44
C THR A 464 -10.89 8.29 -6.50
N GLU A 465 -11.48 7.54 -7.42
CA GLU A 465 -12.93 7.36 -7.47
C GLU A 465 -13.53 6.81 -6.15
N HIS A 466 -12.76 6.02 -5.40
CA HIS A 466 -13.26 5.29 -4.24
C HIS A 466 -12.52 5.57 -2.93
N THR A 467 -11.39 6.26 -2.98
CA THR A 467 -10.55 6.49 -1.81
C THR A 467 -10.21 7.96 -1.67
N TYR A 468 -10.06 8.41 -0.43
CA TYR A 468 -9.65 9.76 -0.09
C TYR A 468 -8.44 9.71 0.83
N LEU A 469 -7.49 10.62 0.60
CA LEU A 469 -6.32 10.81 1.43
C LEU A 469 -6.09 12.31 1.59
N ALA A 470 -5.81 12.76 2.80
CA ALA A 470 -5.30 14.09 3.02
C ALA A 470 -4.17 14.12 4.04
N LEU A 471 -3.26 15.07 3.84
CA LEU A 471 -2.19 15.41 4.76
C LEU A 471 -2.56 16.71 5.46
N VAL A 472 -2.71 16.65 6.77
CA VAL A 472 -2.99 17.81 7.61
C VAL A 472 -1.66 18.41 8.04
N PRO A 473 -1.42 19.71 7.84
CA PRO A 473 -0.23 20.35 8.37
C PRO A 473 -0.14 20.11 9.88
N ASN A 474 0.91 19.43 10.30
CA ASN A 474 1.22 19.30 11.71
C ASN A 474 1.44 20.71 12.26
N SER A 475 0.54 21.15 13.14
CA SER A 475 0.62 22.42 13.88
C SER A 475 1.65 22.32 15.02
N ILE A 476 2.81 21.70 14.74
CA ILE A 476 3.98 21.86 15.59
C ILE A 476 4.51 23.25 15.23
N SER A 477 3.94 24.25 15.91
CA SER A 477 4.42 25.63 15.87
C SER A 477 5.92 25.59 16.20
N ALA A 478 6.74 26.07 15.25
CA ALA A 478 8.18 26.17 15.42
C ALA A 478 8.56 27.14 16.54
#